data_AF-A0A847NWR2-F1
#
_entry.id   AF-A0A847NWR2-F1
#
_cell.length_a   1.000
_cell.length_b   1.000
_cell.length_c   1.000
_cell.angle_alpha   90.00
_cell.angle_beta   90.00
_cell.angle_gamma   90.00
#
_symmetry.space_group_name_H-M   'P 1'
#
loop_
_entity.id
_entity.type
_entity.pdbx_description
1 polymer ?
#
loop_
_entity_poly.entity_id
_entity_poly.type
_entity_poly.pdbx_seq_one_letter_code
_entity_poly.pdbx_strand_id
1 'polypeptide(L)'
;MKMAFFLLSVLNCFLFAGIEKEKWKAVQIYDSLEVLLNGRRAGSLSSMIKVRDSVVEVSNILDIESRMHEKRVYGFDGNLISAEQKMISSAGENYWKLSCDSGHWSLLMRVGGMERRKDMPVVKESINSLFEIYHGILDSSLEIGSTWTDSVIELTSGEYLITKTVCREKPDKKNGYNWVLVSRNNISDKDEVWWLDRKGKTVYREIYPFVARASETSSKNGKIKQKDLIEALKIGAKRRVAASERIFISFDSTYQLDTSVIDYYQKSEGGYLLKDLETECGNSLLNEKLADSLKIYTLPTATVQSDHPDIIKLSKAIQKNTDSLCALVRVFNDSVYRILKKRNITTFSSAVETLKAGFGDCGEHAVLLAALLRAAGIPARVVMGLVYMEYGKGYYYHAWVSAYTGKWIFADPSHGVFPAGHDRIPLVIDDAGEKTIQLSRLFGRVRVEYRQR
;
A
#
# COMPACT_ATOMS: atom_id res chain seq x y z
N MET A 1 6.36 -55.32 -37.62
CA MET A 1 4.94 -55.73 -37.73
C MET A 1 4.29 -55.52 -36.37
N LYS A 2 3.30 -54.59 -36.24
CA LYS A 2 2.47 -54.33 -35.03
C LYS A 2 3.30 -53.79 -33.82
N MET A 3 2.85 -52.84 -32.98
CA MET A 3 1.63 -52.70 -32.14
C MET A 3 1.54 -53.76 -31.03
N ALA A 4 1.27 -53.46 -29.76
CA ALA A 4 1.13 -52.18 -29.00
C ALA A 4 1.62 -52.42 -27.54
N PHE A 5 2.00 -51.44 -26.71
CA PHE A 5 1.17 -50.43 -25.98
C PHE A 5 2.12 -49.43 -25.26
N PHE A 6 1.84 -48.17 -24.85
CA PHE A 6 0.64 -47.30 -24.61
C PHE A 6 -0.19 -47.56 -23.33
N LEU A 7 -0.48 -46.59 -22.44
CA LEU A 7 -0.05 -45.18 -22.29
C LEU A 7 -0.52 -44.69 -20.89
N LEU A 8 0.30 -43.95 -20.10
CA LEU A 8 -0.14 -42.86 -19.18
C LEU A 8 1.04 -42.20 -18.42
N SER A 9 1.99 -41.67 -19.19
CA SER A 9 2.61 -40.39 -18.84
C SER A 9 2.00 -39.31 -19.75
N VAL A 10 2.21 -38.03 -19.45
CA VAL A 10 1.49 -36.86 -20.01
C VAL A 10 0.09 -36.65 -19.38
N LEU A 11 -0.35 -35.38 -19.36
CA LEU A 11 -1.50 -34.84 -18.62
C LEU A 11 -1.39 -34.88 -17.08
N ASN A 12 -0.52 -34.01 -16.56
CA ASN A 12 -0.99 -32.98 -15.61
C ASN A 12 -0.81 -31.55 -16.18
N CYS A 13 -0.81 -31.43 -17.51
CA CYS A 13 -1.38 -30.25 -18.16
C CYS A 13 -2.90 -30.27 -17.93
N PHE A 14 -3.34 -29.92 -16.73
CA PHE A 14 -4.70 -29.42 -16.55
C PHE A 14 -4.79 -28.07 -17.27
N LEU A 15 -5.16 -28.15 -18.55
CA LEU A 15 -6.29 -27.35 -18.99
C LEU A 15 -7.36 -27.49 -17.90
N PHE A 16 -7.64 -26.41 -17.16
CA PHE A 16 -8.76 -26.38 -16.22
C PHE A 16 -10.04 -26.48 -17.03
N ALA A 17 -10.46 -27.72 -17.34
CA ALA A 17 -11.84 -28.02 -17.67
C ALA A 17 -12.68 -27.46 -16.53
N GLY A 18 -13.54 -26.48 -16.84
CA GLY A 18 -14.12 -25.59 -15.84
C GLY A 18 -14.73 -26.35 -14.67
N ILE A 19 -14.35 -25.96 -13.45
CA ILE A 19 -14.84 -26.55 -12.22
C ILE A 19 -16.37 -26.44 -12.23
N GLU A 20 -17.05 -27.57 -12.13
CA GLU A 20 -18.50 -27.64 -12.35
C GLU A 20 -19.26 -26.70 -11.41
N LYS A 21 -20.24 -25.96 -11.96
CA LYS A 21 -21.07 -24.97 -11.22
C LYS A 21 -21.62 -25.52 -9.92
N GLU A 22 -21.99 -26.80 -9.89
CA GLU A 22 -22.54 -27.47 -8.70
C GLU A 22 -21.50 -27.69 -7.59
N LYS A 23 -20.23 -27.95 -7.92
CA LYS A 23 -19.12 -28.00 -6.94
C LYS A 23 -18.85 -26.63 -6.37
N TRP A 24 -18.84 -25.59 -7.22
CA TRP A 24 -18.75 -24.20 -6.77
C TRP A 24 -19.88 -23.82 -5.81
N LYS A 25 -21.13 -24.30 -6.00
CA LYS A 25 -22.25 -23.99 -5.09
C LYS A 25 -22.04 -24.47 -3.64
N ALA A 26 -21.21 -25.49 -3.41
CA ALA A 26 -20.84 -25.92 -2.06
C ALA A 26 -19.94 -24.89 -1.35
N VAL A 27 -19.12 -24.16 -2.11
CA VAL A 27 -18.20 -23.11 -1.61
C VAL A 27 -18.94 -21.77 -1.51
N GLN A 28 -19.84 -21.67 -0.52
CA GLN A 28 -20.54 -20.43 -0.17
C GLN A 28 -20.15 -19.98 1.23
N ILE A 29 -19.33 -18.93 1.31
CA ILE A 29 -18.73 -18.43 2.55
C ILE A 29 -19.29 -17.05 2.89
N TYR A 30 -19.62 -16.84 4.16
CA TYR A 30 -20.15 -15.59 4.71
C TYR A 30 -19.50 -15.33 6.08
N ASP A 31 -18.26 -14.87 6.05
CA ASP A 31 -17.51 -14.51 7.24
C ASP A 31 -17.77 -13.06 7.65
N SER A 32 -17.84 -12.81 8.96
CA SER A 32 -17.80 -11.48 9.54
C SER A 32 -17.03 -11.54 10.84
N LEU A 33 -15.94 -10.78 10.89
CA LEU A 33 -14.86 -10.88 11.86
C LEU A 33 -14.63 -9.53 12.53
N GLU A 34 -14.37 -9.55 13.84
CA GLU A 34 -13.83 -8.40 14.56
C GLU A 34 -12.35 -8.23 14.19
N VAL A 35 -11.97 -7.06 13.70
CA VAL A 35 -10.56 -6.73 13.41
C VAL A 35 -9.98 -6.05 14.63
N LEU A 36 -8.83 -6.56 15.07
CA LEU A 36 -8.06 -6.13 16.23
C LEU A 36 -6.70 -5.59 15.84
N LEU A 37 -6.15 -4.67 16.64
CA LEU A 37 -4.71 -4.38 16.69
C LEU A 37 -4.30 -4.36 18.17
N ASN A 38 -3.20 -5.05 18.50
CA ASN A 38 -2.69 -5.18 19.88
C ASN A 38 -3.79 -5.58 20.90
N GLY A 39 -4.64 -6.54 20.51
CA GLY A 39 -5.76 -7.08 21.32
C GLY A 39 -6.97 -6.15 21.50
N ARG A 40 -6.92 -4.91 21.00
CA ARG A 40 -8.03 -3.94 21.04
C ARG A 40 -8.79 -3.92 19.72
N ARG A 41 -10.07 -3.57 19.74
CA ARG A 41 -10.89 -3.48 18.52
C ARG A 41 -10.48 -2.31 17.63
N ALA A 42 -10.07 -2.63 16.40
CA ALA A 42 -9.83 -1.69 15.32
C ALA A 42 -11.09 -1.47 14.46
N GLY A 43 -11.83 -2.54 14.16
CA GLY A 43 -12.92 -2.48 13.18
C GLY A 43 -13.61 -3.80 12.90
N SER A 44 -13.85 -4.10 11.62
CA SER A 44 -14.41 -5.36 11.15
C SER A 44 -13.99 -5.71 9.72
N LEU A 45 -13.89 -7.01 9.43
CA LEU A 45 -13.70 -7.58 8.10
C LEU A 45 -14.87 -8.51 7.81
N SER A 46 -15.56 -8.31 6.70
CA SER A 46 -16.57 -9.22 6.19
C SER A 46 -16.15 -9.76 4.82
N SER A 47 -16.20 -11.08 4.65
CA SER A 47 -15.78 -11.77 3.44
C SER A 47 -16.90 -12.67 2.92
N MET A 48 -17.15 -12.59 1.62
CA MET A 48 -18.24 -13.30 0.95
C MET A 48 -17.73 -14.02 -0.30
N ILE A 49 -18.11 -15.29 -0.46
CA ILE A 49 -17.95 -16.04 -1.71
C ILE A 49 -19.35 -16.48 -2.15
N LYS A 50 -19.75 -16.08 -3.35
CA LYS A 50 -21.09 -16.34 -3.89
C LYS A 50 -21.07 -16.76 -5.35
N VAL A 51 -21.66 -17.91 -5.64
CA VAL A 51 -21.95 -18.37 -7.00
C VAL A 51 -23.15 -17.64 -7.58
N ARG A 52 -23.02 -17.16 -8.81
CA ARG A 52 -24.13 -16.73 -9.68
C ARG A 52 -24.20 -17.63 -10.92
N ASP A 53 -25.00 -17.28 -11.91
CA ASP A 53 -25.37 -18.25 -12.93
C ASP A 53 -24.25 -18.72 -13.87
N SER A 54 -23.22 -17.89 -14.05
CA SER A 54 -22.06 -18.17 -14.90
C SER A 54 -20.72 -17.79 -14.28
N VAL A 55 -20.70 -17.28 -13.05
CA VAL A 55 -19.52 -16.69 -12.40
C VAL A 55 -19.49 -16.94 -10.88
N VAL A 56 -18.29 -16.83 -10.31
CA VAL A 56 -18.06 -16.73 -8.86
C VAL A 56 -17.75 -15.28 -8.52
N GLU A 57 -18.49 -14.70 -7.57
CA GLU A 57 -18.16 -13.40 -6.97
C GLU A 57 -17.48 -13.61 -5.62
N VAL A 58 -16.35 -12.93 -5.41
CA VAL A 58 -15.71 -12.75 -4.10
C VAL A 58 -15.80 -11.28 -3.72
N SER A 59 -16.24 -10.98 -2.50
CA SER A 59 -16.27 -9.61 -1.96
C SER A 59 -15.68 -9.56 -0.56
N ASN A 60 -14.80 -8.58 -0.33
CA ASN A 60 -14.23 -8.26 0.98
C ASN A 60 -14.59 -6.83 1.36
N ILE A 61 -15.11 -6.62 2.57
CA ILE A 61 -15.35 -5.31 3.16
C ILE A 61 -14.52 -5.20 4.42
N LEU A 62 -13.49 -4.37 4.38
CA LEU A 62 -12.65 -4.01 5.52
C LEU A 62 -13.03 -2.60 5.99
N ASP A 63 -13.45 -2.47 7.25
CA ASP A 63 -13.87 -1.22 7.88
C ASP A 63 -12.95 -0.95 9.09
N ILE A 64 -11.88 -0.17 8.87
CA ILE A 64 -10.88 0.25 9.87
C ILE A 64 -10.54 1.74 9.67
N GLU A 65 -11.28 2.62 10.32
CA GLU A 65 -11.22 4.10 10.19
C GLU A 65 -11.67 4.62 8.80
N SER A 66 -11.21 4.01 7.70
CA SER A 66 -11.83 4.06 6.36
C SER A 66 -12.56 2.75 6.06
N ARG A 67 -13.36 2.75 4.98
CA ARG A 67 -13.98 1.53 4.43
C ARG A 67 -13.37 1.21 3.07
N MET A 68 -12.75 0.05 2.96
CA MET A 68 -12.33 -0.56 1.70
C MET A 68 -13.33 -1.66 1.33
N HIS A 69 -13.85 -1.62 0.11
CA HIS A 69 -14.64 -2.68 -0.48
C HIS A 69 -13.92 -3.17 -1.74
N GLU A 70 -13.48 -4.42 -1.71
CA GLU A 70 -12.99 -5.13 -2.89
C GLU A 70 -14.07 -6.09 -3.39
N LYS A 71 -14.16 -6.22 -4.71
CA LYS A 71 -14.93 -7.27 -5.38
C LYS A 71 -14.13 -7.83 -6.53
N ARG A 72 -14.10 -9.16 -6.65
CA ARG A 72 -13.52 -9.89 -7.79
C ARG A 72 -14.54 -10.86 -8.37
N VAL A 73 -14.50 -11.05 -9.68
CA VAL A 73 -15.42 -11.90 -10.44
C VAL A 73 -14.58 -12.87 -11.27
N TYR A 74 -14.83 -14.16 -11.10
CA TYR A 74 -14.10 -15.25 -11.75
C TYR A 74 -15.04 -16.11 -12.60
N GLY A 75 -14.50 -16.70 -13.66
CA GLY A 75 -15.17 -17.79 -14.38
C GLY A 75 -15.17 -19.09 -13.55
N PHE A 76 -15.90 -20.09 -14.02
CA PHE A 76 -15.88 -21.42 -13.40
C PHE A 76 -14.60 -22.21 -13.69
N ASP A 77 -13.82 -21.80 -14.69
CA ASP A 77 -12.39 -22.16 -14.87
C ASP A 77 -11.47 -21.56 -13.78
N GLY A 78 -12.02 -20.66 -12.96
CA GLY A 78 -11.34 -19.94 -11.90
C GLY A 78 -10.45 -18.81 -12.37
N ASN A 79 -10.50 -18.41 -13.65
CA ASN A 79 -9.75 -17.26 -14.15
C ASN A 79 -10.47 -15.95 -13.79
N LEU A 80 -9.71 -14.90 -13.45
CA LEU A 80 -10.27 -13.57 -13.20
C LEU A 80 -10.93 -13.01 -14.48
N ILE A 81 -12.14 -12.49 -14.35
CA ILE A 81 -12.89 -11.76 -15.39
C ILE A 81 -12.80 -10.24 -15.15
N SER A 82 -12.97 -9.82 -13.90
CA SER A 82 -12.84 -8.42 -13.49
C SER A 82 -12.59 -8.28 -11.99
N ALA A 83 -11.95 -7.18 -11.59
CA ALA A 83 -11.75 -6.80 -10.20
C ALA A 83 -12.04 -5.32 -10.01
N GLU A 84 -12.62 -4.95 -8.87
CA GLU A 84 -12.82 -3.56 -8.46
C GLU A 84 -12.49 -3.36 -6.98
N GLN A 85 -11.96 -2.19 -6.67
CA GLN A 85 -11.67 -1.73 -5.30
C GLN A 85 -12.20 -0.32 -5.13
N LYS A 86 -12.91 -0.09 -4.03
CA LYS A 86 -13.49 1.20 -3.63
C LYS A 86 -13.05 1.54 -2.22
N MET A 87 -12.38 2.68 -2.05
CA MET A 87 -11.83 3.13 -0.78
C MET A 87 -12.47 4.46 -0.38
N ILE A 88 -13.12 4.49 0.78
CA ILE A 88 -14.00 5.59 1.24
C ILE A 88 -13.50 6.10 2.59
N SER A 89 -13.33 7.42 2.73
CA SER A 89 -13.04 8.09 4.00
C SER A 89 -13.85 9.39 4.14
N SER A 90 -13.50 10.23 5.13
CA SER A 90 -14.02 11.59 5.23
C SER A 90 -13.43 12.59 4.22
N ALA A 91 -12.44 12.21 3.39
CA ALA A 91 -11.86 13.08 2.35
C ALA A 91 -12.58 12.97 1.01
N GLY A 92 -13.05 11.77 0.66
CA GLY A 92 -13.52 11.44 -0.68
C GLY A 92 -13.62 9.94 -0.91
N GLU A 93 -13.61 9.57 -2.20
CA GLU A 93 -13.77 8.20 -2.67
C GLU A 93 -12.81 7.94 -3.83
N ASN A 94 -11.93 6.95 -3.63
CA ASN A 94 -11.05 6.45 -4.68
C ASN A 94 -11.57 5.11 -5.20
N TYR A 95 -11.52 4.90 -6.51
CA TYR A 95 -12.05 3.71 -7.18
C TYR A 95 -11.09 3.19 -8.24
N TRP A 96 -10.84 1.88 -8.20
CA TRP A 96 -10.06 1.15 -9.19
C TRP A 96 -10.95 0.07 -9.80
N LYS A 97 -10.92 -0.08 -11.12
CA LYS A 97 -11.62 -1.16 -11.84
C LYS A 97 -10.72 -1.74 -12.93
N LEU A 98 -10.32 -2.98 -12.72
CA LEU A 98 -9.66 -3.81 -13.70
C LEU A 98 -10.71 -4.55 -14.53
N SER A 99 -10.60 -4.54 -15.85
CA SER A 99 -11.52 -5.23 -16.75
C SER A 99 -10.82 -5.72 -18.01
N CYS A 100 -11.23 -6.90 -18.48
CA CYS A 100 -10.82 -7.49 -19.74
C CYS A 100 -11.91 -7.25 -20.81
N ASP A 101 -11.53 -6.75 -21.97
CA ASP A 101 -12.34 -6.76 -23.19
C ASP A 101 -11.54 -7.45 -24.29
N SER A 102 -12.10 -8.52 -24.87
CA SER A 102 -11.51 -9.21 -26.04
C SER A 102 -10.05 -9.67 -25.85
N GLY A 103 -9.64 -9.93 -24.60
CA GLY A 103 -8.27 -10.30 -24.20
C GLY A 103 -7.38 -9.13 -23.75
N HIS A 104 -7.80 -7.89 -24.00
CA HIS A 104 -7.11 -6.67 -23.58
C HIS A 104 -7.54 -6.26 -22.17
N TRP A 105 -6.57 -6.22 -21.25
CA TRP A 105 -6.80 -5.77 -19.88
C TRP A 105 -6.54 -4.28 -19.74
N SER A 106 -7.46 -3.55 -19.10
CA SER A 106 -7.23 -2.16 -18.70
C SER A 106 -7.66 -1.91 -17.25
N LEU A 107 -6.87 -1.09 -16.56
CA LEU A 107 -7.12 -0.60 -15.21
C LEU A 107 -7.65 0.83 -15.31
N LEU A 108 -8.91 1.02 -14.94
CA LEU A 108 -9.51 2.31 -14.71
C LEU A 108 -9.20 2.76 -13.27
N MET A 109 -8.78 4.01 -13.11
CA MET A 109 -8.42 4.60 -11.82
C MET A 109 -9.15 5.94 -11.70
N ARG A 110 -9.91 6.13 -10.63
CA ARG A 110 -10.54 7.40 -10.28
C ARG A 110 -10.04 7.86 -8.92
N VAL A 111 -9.28 8.95 -8.92
CA VAL A 111 -8.57 9.52 -7.77
C VAL A 111 -8.70 11.05 -7.83
N GLY A 112 -9.07 11.71 -6.73
CA GLY A 112 -9.30 13.16 -6.74
C GLY A 112 -10.48 13.64 -7.59
N GLY A 113 -11.38 12.73 -7.96
CA GLY A 113 -12.43 12.97 -8.95
C GLY A 113 -11.93 12.99 -10.41
N MET A 114 -10.64 12.82 -10.68
CA MET A 114 -10.11 12.64 -12.04
C MET A 114 -10.00 11.16 -12.40
N GLU A 115 -10.24 10.85 -13.66
CA GLU A 115 -10.23 9.49 -14.20
C GLU A 115 -9.03 9.28 -15.14
N ARG A 116 -8.30 8.18 -14.94
CA ARG A 116 -7.18 7.74 -15.79
C ARG A 116 -7.36 6.27 -16.14
N ARG A 117 -6.93 5.87 -17.34
CA ARG A 117 -6.87 4.47 -17.77
C ARG A 117 -5.41 4.08 -18.01
N LYS A 118 -5.03 2.89 -17.58
CA LYS A 118 -3.71 2.28 -17.76
C LYS A 118 -3.92 0.93 -18.45
N ASP A 119 -3.26 0.71 -19.58
CA ASP A 119 -3.26 -0.60 -20.23
C ASP A 119 -2.43 -1.57 -19.40
N MET A 120 -2.94 -2.79 -19.22
CA MET A 120 -2.35 -3.79 -18.33
C MET A 120 -1.84 -5.00 -19.12
N PRO A 121 -0.75 -5.65 -18.68
CA PRO A 121 -0.37 -6.96 -19.20
C PRO A 121 -1.48 -7.98 -18.95
N VAL A 122 -1.49 -9.08 -19.71
CA VAL A 122 -2.46 -10.18 -19.54
C VAL A 122 -2.47 -10.64 -18.09
N VAL A 123 -3.62 -10.47 -17.42
CA VAL A 123 -3.74 -10.76 -15.99
C VAL A 123 -3.87 -12.26 -15.75
N LYS A 124 -3.06 -12.79 -14.84
CA LYS A 124 -2.98 -14.21 -14.49
C LYS A 124 -3.30 -14.44 -13.02
N GLU A 125 -4.45 -13.92 -12.60
CA GLU A 125 -5.03 -14.22 -11.29
C GLU A 125 -6.04 -15.36 -11.40
N SER A 126 -6.01 -16.28 -10.43
CA SER A 126 -6.95 -17.39 -10.31
C SER A 126 -7.42 -17.59 -8.87
N ILE A 127 -8.64 -18.10 -8.72
CA ILE A 127 -9.26 -18.49 -7.43
C ILE A 127 -9.08 -20.00 -7.13
N ASN A 128 -8.40 -20.78 -7.98
CA ASN A 128 -8.44 -22.25 -7.92
C ASN A 128 -7.87 -22.84 -6.62
N SER A 129 -6.82 -22.26 -6.02
CA SER A 129 -6.32 -22.70 -4.70
C SER A 129 -7.38 -22.55 -3.60
N LEU A 130 -8.14 -21.44 -3.63
CA LEU A 130 -9.17 -21.16 -2.65
C LEU A 130 -10.31 -22.19 -2.75
N PHE A 131 -10.66 -22.57 -3.98
CA PHE A 131 -11.60 -23.67 -4.24
C PHE A 131 -11.08 -25.00 -3.70
N GLU A 132 -9.84 -25.39 -4.01
CA GLU A 132 -9.22 -26.63 -3.54
C GLU A 132 -9.17 -26.71 -2.01
N ILE A 133 -8.79 -25.61 -1.35
CA ILE A 133 -8.79 -25.48 0.11
C ILE A 133 -10.19 -25.71 0.67
N TYR A 134 -11.22 -25.01 0.16
CA TYR A 134 -12.58 -25.17 0.68
C TYR A 134 -13.19 -26.54 0.38
N HIS A 135 -12.97 -27.11 -0.79
CA HIS A 135 -13.47 -28.45 -1.13
C HIS A 135 -12.80 -29.52 -0.26
N GLY A 136 -11.48 -29.39 -0.01
CA GLY A 136 -10.75 -30.28 0.90
C GLY A 136 -11.14 -30.14 2.36
N ILE A 137 -11.57 -28.95 2.79
CA ILE A 137 -12.14 -28.72 4.14
C ILE A 137 -13.52 -29.38 4.27
N LEU A 138 -14.41 -29.14 3.30
CA LEU A 138 -15.80 -29.62 3.34
C LEU A 138 -15.88 -31.16 3.24
N ASP A 139 -15.08 -31.78 2.38
CA ASP A 139 -14.96 -33.24 2.26
C ASP A 139 -14.03 -33.86 3.32
N SER A 140 -13.37 -33.04 4.14
CA SER A 140 -12.31 -33.44 5.09
C SER A 140 -11.11 -34.19 4.49
N SER A 141 -10.88 -34.02 3.18
CA SER A 141 -9.81 -34.64 2.40
C SER A 141 -8.50 -33.84 2.35
N LEU A 142 -8.47 -32.63 2.93
CA LEU A 142 -7.26 -31.80 3.01
C LEU A 142 -6.15 -32.50 3.83
N GLU A 143 -4.91 -32.52 3.33
CA GLU A 143 -3.76 -33.14 4.01
C GLU A 143 -2.79 -32.15 4.64
N ILE A 144 -2.05 -32.60 5.67
CA ILE A 144 -0.98 -31.79 6.27
C ILE A 144 0.19 -31.72 5.28
N GLY A 145 0.70 -30.52 5.02
CA GLY A 145 1.72 -30.27 4.00
C GLY A 145 1.15 -29.97 2.61
N SER A 146 -0.15 -30.17 2.36
CA SER A 146 -0.82 -29.65 1.16
C SER A 146 -0.52 -28.15 1.01
N THR A 147 -0.15 -27.75 -0.19
CA THR A 147 0.52 -26.47 -0.47
C THR A 147 -0.04 -25.86 -1.75
N TRP A 148 -0.39 -24.58 -1.71
CA TRP A 148 -0.90 -23.80 -2.82
C TRP A 148 -0.07 -22.54 -3.05
N THR A 149 -0.16 -21.95 -4.24
CA THR A 149 0.47 -20.65 -4.56
C THR A 149 -0.49 -19.81 -5.37
N ASP A 150 -1.03 -18.77 -4.75
CA ASP A 150 -1.91 -17.78 -5.37
C ASP A 150 -1.12 -16.59 -5.90
N SER A 151 -1.67 -15.93 -6.92
CA SER A 151 -1.10 -14.74 -7.56
C SER A 151 -2.22 -13.73 -7.81
N VAL A 152 -2.44 -12.83 -6.86
CA VAL A 152 -3.52 -11.83 -6.87
C VAL A 152 -2.98 -10.50 -7.36
N ILE A 153 -3.71 -9.80 -8.24
CA ILE A 153 -3.31 -8.45 -8.65
C ILE A 153 -3.81 -7.41 -7.64
N GLU A 154 -2.89 -6.58 -7.16
CA GLU A 154 -3.19 -5.46 -6.27
C GLU A 154 -3.50 -4.23 -7.14
N LEU A 155 -4.66 -3.60 -6.92
CA LEU A 155 -5.24 -2.66 -7.89
C LEU A 155 -4.68 -1.24 -7.83
N THR A 156 -3.99 -0.83 -6.76
CA THR A 156 -3.39 0.51 -6.65
C THR A 156 -2.03 0.62 -7.34
N SER A 157 -1.21 -0.43 -7.26
CA SER A 157 0.11 -0.52 -7.91
C SER A 157 0.05 -1.23 -9.28
N GLY A 158 -0.81 -2.24 -9.41
CA GLY A 158 -0.78 -3.19 -10.53
C GLY A 158 0.27 -4.31 -10.35
N GLU A 159 0.92 -4.42 -9.19
CA GLU A 159 1.82 -5.53 -8.87
C GLU A 159 1.05 -6.80 -8.45
N TYR A 160 1.74 -7.95 -8.51
CA TYR A 160 1.20 -9.22 -8.04
C TYR A 160 1.60 -9.52 -6.60
N LEU A 161 0.59 -9.71 -5.75
CA LEU A 161 0.67 -10.35 -4.45
C LEU A 161 0.74 -11.87 -4.67
N ILE A 162 1.94 -12.44 -4.57
CA ILE A 162 2.16 -13.89 -4.63
C ILE A 162 2.11 -14.43 -3.20
N THR A 163 1.19 -15.34 -2.93
CA THR A 163 0.95 -15.92 -1.59
C THR A 163 1.05 -17.43 -1.63
N LYS A 164 1.99 -18.00 -0.86
CA LYS A 164 2.09 -19.45 -0.67
C LYS A 164 1.34 -19.85 0.59
N THR A 165 0.34 -20.72 0.48
CA THR A 165 -0.46 -21.23 1.60
C THR A 165 -0.16 -22.69 1.85
N VAL A 166 -0.01 -23.11 3.11
CA VAL A 166 0.30 -24.49 3.50
C VAL A 166 -0.62 -24.94 4.63
N CYS A 167 -1.24 -26.11 4.49
CA CYS A 167 -1.95 -26.78 5.58
C CYS A 167 -0.96 -27.30 6.63
N ARG A 168 -1.11 -26.86 7.88
CA ARG A 168 -0.23 -27.23 9.01
C ARG A 168 -0.90 -28.21 9.98
N GLU A 169 -2.19 -28.06 10.23
CA GLU A 169 -2.93 -28.94 11.15
C GLU A 169 -4.34 -29.25 10.63
N LYS A 170 -4.80 -30.48 10.92
CA LYS A 170 -6.19 -30.89 10.78
C LYS A 170 -6.98 -30.62 12.08
N PRO A 171 -8.31 -30.58 12.05
CA PRO A 171 -9.18 -30.51 13.23
C PRO A 171 -8.89 -31.59 14.29
N ASP A 172 -8.28 -31.20 15.40
CA ASP A 172 -8.03 -32.04 16.58
C ASP A 172 -8.51 -31.33 17.85
N LYS A 173 -8.74 -32.09 18.92
CA LYS A 173 -9.09 -31.56 20.24
C LYS A 173 -8.06 -30.53 20.75
N LYS A 174 -6.78 -30.64 20.36
CA LYS A 174 -5.71 -29.70 20.76
C LYS A 174 -5.86 -28.31 20.16
N ASN A 175 -6.37 -28.18 18.93
CA ASN A 175 -6.54 -26.90 18.23
C ASN A 175 -8.01 -26.42 18.19
N GLY A 176 -8.88 -27.01 19.01
CA GLY A 176 -10.31 -26.64 19.06
C GLY A 176 -11.14 -27.20 17.90
N TYR A 177 -10.65 -28.23 17.21
CA TYR A 177 -11.22 -28.80 15.98
C TYR A 177 -11.20 -27.80 14.80
N ASN A 178 -10.08 -27.09 14.62
CA ASN A 178 -9.86 -26.17 13.51
C ASN A 178 -8.86 -26.73 12.49
N TRP A 179 -9.04 -26.37 11.23
CA TRP A 179 -7.98 -26.41 10.23
C TRP A 179 -7.03 -25.24 10.47
N VAL A 180 -5.72 -25.50 10.49
CA VAL A 180 -4.70 -24.45 10.60
C VAL A 180 -3.95 -24.36 9.28
N LEU A 181 -4.17 -23.26 8.57
CA LEU A 181 -3.42 -22.89 7.38
C LEU A 181 -2.41 -21.79 7.75
N VAL A 182 -1.26 -21.78 7.09
CA VAL A 182 -0.27 -20.70 7.20
C VAL A 182 0.04 -20.19 5.80
N SER A 183 -0.18 -18.90 5.58
CA SER A 183 0.12 -18.19 4.34
C SER A 183 1.39 -17.36 4.50
N ARG A 184 2.25 -17.30 3.49
CA ARG A 184 3.40 -16.38 3.44
C ARG A 184 3.42 -15.70 2.09
N ASN A 185 3.51 -14.38 2.06
CA ASN A 185 3.33 -13.60 0.84
C ASN A 185 4.53 -12.70 0.50
N ASN A 186 4.70 -12.38 -0.78
CA ASN A 186 5.83 -11.60 -1.31
C ASN A 186 5.80 -10.10 -0.94
N ILE A 187 4.86 -9.65 -0.11
CA ILE A 187 4.83 -8.31 0.45
C ILE A 187 5.35 -8.35 1.90
N SER A 188 4.61 -8.99 2.81
CA SER A 188 4.97 -9.03 4.23
C SER A 188 6.20 -9.92 4.50
N ASP A 189 6.40 -10.98 3.70
CA ASP A 189 7.29 -12.13 3.92
C ASP A 189 7.25 -12.65 5.37
N LYS A 190 6.06 -12.59 5.97
CA LYS A 190 5.74 -13.17 7.27
C LYS A 190 4.80 -14.34 7.06
N ASP A 191 4.94 -15.32 7.93
CA ASP A 191 3.95 -16.37 8.09
C ASP A 191 2.74 -15.74 8.80
N GLU A 192 1.58 -15.82 8.15
CA GLU A 192 0.29 -15.29 8.58
C GLU A 192 -0.67 -16.48 8.78
N VAL A 193 -1.08 -16.71 10.04
CA VAL A 193 -1.88 -17.86 10.44
C VAL A 193 -3.37 -17.63 10.14
N TRP A 194 -4.05 -18.65 9.59
CA TRP A 194 -5.48 -18.65 9.31
C TRP A 194 -6.12 -19.94 9.85
N TRP A 195 -7.05 -19.81 10.80
CA TRP A 195 -7.81 -20.90 11.39
C TRP A 195 -9.24 -20.91 10.84
N LEU A 196 -9.69 -22.09 10.42
CA LEU A 196 -11.05 -22.33 9.94
C LEU A 196 -11.71 -23.46 10.74
N ASP A 197 -13.01 -23.33 11.02
CA ASP A 197 -13.77 -24.43 11.62
C ASP A 197 -13.97 -25.60 10.62
N ARG A 198 -14.55 -26.70 11.09
CA ARG A 198 -14.85 -27.89 10.26
C ARG A 198 -15.85 -27.64 9.10
N LYS A 199 -16.39 -26.42 8.95
CA LYS A 199 -17.27 -26.01 7.85
C LYS A 199 -16.61 -24.97 6.92
N GLY A 200 -15.35 -24.62 7.17
CA GLY A 200 -14.66 -23.55 6.44
C GLY A 200 -15.03 -22.14 6.89
N LYS A 201 -15.61 -21.95 8.08
CA LYS A 201 -15.82 -20.60 8.61
C LYS A 201 -14.53 -20.07 9.24
N THR A 202 -14.09 -18.85 8.92
CA THR A 202 -12.90 -18.27 9.56
C THR A 202 -13.15 -18.02 11.05
N VAL A 203 -12.30 -18.60 11.89
CA VAL A 203 -12.30 -18.41 13.35
C VAL A 203 -11.28 -17.36 13.76
N TYR A 204 -10.11 -17.37 13.13
CA TYR A 204 -8.98 -16.47 13.41
C TYR A 204 -8.14 -16.30 12.14
N ARG A 205 -7.62 -15.09 11.89
CA ARG A 205 -6.71 -14.81 10.78
C ARG A 205 -5.78 -13.64 11.10
N GLU A 206 -4.49 -13.80 10.88
CA GLU A 206 -3.52 -12.70 10.94
C GLU A 206 -3.55 -11.90 9.62
N ILE A 207 -3.51 -10.56 9.75
CA ILE A 207 -3.60 -9.61 8.63
C ILE A 207 -2.70 -8.42 9.01
N TYR A 208 -1.38 -8.63 9.01
CA TYR A 208 -0.40 -7.77 9.68
C TYR A 208 -0.59 -6.26 9.37
N PRO A 209 -0.60 -5.36 10.38
CA PRO A 209 -0.35 -5.58 11.81
C PRO A 209 -1.60 -6.01 12.61
N PHE A 210 -2.73 -6.28 11.95
CA PHE A 210 -4.01 -6.63 12.55
C PHE A 210 -4.20 -8.15 12.73
N VAL A 211 -5.23 -8.51 13.49
CA VAL A 211 -5.81 -9.85 13.60
C VAL A 211 -7.31 -9.75 13.39
N ALA A 212 -7.89 -10.56 12.51
CA ALA A 212 -9.32 -10.74 12.38
C ALA A 212 -9.78 -12.01 13.11
N ARG A 213 -10.85 -11.94 13.90
CA ARG A 213 -11.40 -13.10 14.64
C ARG A 213 -12.91 -13.19 14.58
N ALA A 214 -13.46 -14.40 14.73
CA ALA A 214 -14.89 -14.58 14.99
C ALA A 214 -15.27 -13.89 16.33
N SER A 215 -16.41 -13.19 16.33
CA SER A 215 -16.90 -12.47 17.51
C SER A 215 -17.77 -13.37 18.40
N GLU A 216 -17.20 -13.93 19.46
CA GLU A 216 -17.97 -14.70 20.47
C GLU A 216 -18.89 -13.81 21.33
N THR A 217 -18.46 -12.58 21.66
CA THR A 217 -19.29 -11.56 22.31
C THR A 217 -18.98 -10.17 21.75
N SER A 218 -20.02 -9.35 21.55
CA SER A 218 -19.86 -8.03 20.95
C SER A 218 -19.27 -7.02 21.95
N SER A 219 -17.94 -6.89 21.99
CA SER A 219 -17.28 -5.80 22.70
C SER A 219 -17.61 -4.46 22.02
N LYS A 220 -18.63 -3.75 22.53
CA LYS A 220 -19.14 -2.53 21.91
C LYS A 220 -18.20 -1.32 22.02
N ASN A 221 -17.23 -1.35 22.93
CA ASN A 221 -16.40 -0.20 23.27
C ASN A 221 -14.94 -0.38 22.85
N GLY A 222 -14.49 0.54 22.00
CA GLY A 222 -13.15 0.54 21.42
C GLY A 222 -13.21 0.80 19.92
N LYS A 223 -12.91 2.03 19.52
CA LYS A 223 -12.20 2.28 18.26
C LYS A 223 -10.78 2.66 18.64
N ILE A 224 -9.82 1.91 18.10
CA ILE A 224 -8.42 2.32 18.05
C ILE A 224 -8.30 3.66 17.32
N LYS A 225 -7.28 4.45 17.68
CA LYS A 225 -6.95 5.71 17.00
C LYS A 225 -5.75 5.47 16.10
N GLN A 226 -5.64 6.15 14.96
CA GLN A 226 -4.49 6.03 14.04
C GLN A 226 -3.12 6.11 14.75
N LYS A 227 -2.99 6.87 15.86
CA LYS A 227 -1.76 6.91 16.68
C LYS A 227 -1.28 5.53 17.17
N ASP A 228 -2.19 4.59 17.43
CA ASP A 228 -1.85 3.26 17.95
C ASP A 228 -1.42 2.34 16.79
N LEU A 229 -1.88 2.61 15.55
CA LEU A 229 -1.39 2.00 14.31
C LEU A 229 0.00 2.53 13.94
N ILE A 230 0.20 3.84 14.03
CA ILE A 230 1.50 4.52 13.86
C ILE A 230 2.52 3.95 14.87
N GLU A 231 2.13 3.74 16.12
CA GLU A 231 2.98 3.11 17.14
C GLU A 231 3.27 1.62 16.85
N ALA A 232 2.31 0.87 16.33
CA ALA A 232 2.52 -0.53 15.93
C ALA A 232 3.48 -0.72 14.74
N LEU A 233 3.71 0.34 13.94
CA LEU A 233 4.64 0.37 12.82
C LEU A 233 5.95 1.12 13.14
N LYS A 234 6.17 1.50 14.41
CA LYS A 234 7.36 2.24 14.86
C LYS A 234 8.64 1.42 14.73
N ILE A 235 9.70 2.07 14.28
CA ILE A 235 11.08 1.53 14.30
C ILE A 235 11.82 2.19 15.47
N GLY A 236 12.06 1.43 16.54
CA GLY A 236 12.59 1.97 17.79
C GLY A 236 14.02 2.53 17.67
N ALA A 237 14.26 3.73 18.20
CA ALA A 237 15.57 4.38 18.22
C ALA A 237 15.74 5.18 19.52
N LYS A 238 16.79 4.89 20.30
CA LYS A 238 16.95 5.38 21.69
C LYS A 238 17.06 6.91 21.82
N ARG A 239 17.50 7.59 20.76
CA ARG A 239 17.68 9.04 20.62
C ARG A 239 17.66 9.41 19.14
N ARG A 240 17.60 10.70 18.84
CA ARG A 240 17.90 11.28 17.51
C ARG A 240 19.38 11.04 17.12
N VAL A 241 19.66 11.03 15.80
CA VAL A 241 21.04 11.03 15.26
C VAL A 241 21.80 12.28 15.73
N ALA A 242 23.09 12.14 16.06
CA ALA A 242 23.94 13.26 16.46
C ALA A 242 24.57 13.96 15.26
N ALA A 243 25.04 15.21 15.43
CA ALA A 243 25.67 15.97 14.35
C ALA A 243 26.98 15.32 13.81
N SER A 244 27.70 14.55 14.65
CA SER A 244 28.90 13.79 14.25
C SER A 244 28.60 12.46 13.54
N GLU A 245 27.32 12.12 13.37
CA GLU A 245 26.86 10.82 12.87
C GLU A 245 26.13 10.94 11.53
N ARG A 246 26.02 9.81 10.85
CA ARG A 246 25.17 9.60 9.67
C ARG A 246 24.23 8.42 9.91
N ILE A 247 23.04 8.52 9.35
CA ILE A 247 22.03 7.47 9.43
C ILE A 247 22.42 6.31 8.50
N PHE A 248 22.50 5.11 9.04
CA PHE A 248 22.61 3.87 8.27
C PHE A 248 21.29 3.10 8.36
N ILE A 249 20.82 2.57 7.23
CA ILE A 249 19.66 1.68 7.19
C ILE A 249 20.03 0.32 6.61
N SER A 250 19.47 -0.71 7.21
CA SER A 250 19.57 -2.10 6.76
C SER A 250 18.18 -2.74 6.74
N PHE A 251 18.05 -3.82 5.98
CA PHE A 251 16.83 -4.61 5.83
C PHE A 251 17.18 -6.08 6.10
N ASP A 252 16.20 -6.98 6.07
CA ASP A 252 16.51 -8.40 5.89
C ASP A 252 17.10 -8.67 4.49
N SER A 253 17.65 -9.87 4.30
CA SER A 253 18.37 -10.25 3.07
C SER A 253 17.51 -10.36 1.81
N THR A 254 16.18 -10.19 1.90
CA THR A 254 15.25 -10.29 0.76
C THR A 254 14.94 -8.94 0.12
N TYR A 255 15.10 -7.82 0.84
CA TYR A 255 14.63 -6.50 0.40
C TYR A 255 15.75 -5.63 -0.19
N GLN A 256 15.45 -4.89 -1.26
CA GLN A 256 16.33 -3.87 -1.85
C GLN A 256 15.64 -2.51 -1.82
N LEU A 257 16.38 -1.47 -1.47
CA LEU A 257 15.89 -0.08 -1.45
C LEU A 257 15.37 0.35 -2.83
N ASP A 258 14.24 1.06 -2.86
CA ASP A 258 13.63 1.52 -4.12
C ASP A 258 14.57 2.45 -4.90
N THR A 259 14.67 2.21 -6.21
CA THR A 259 15.62 2.90 -7.09
C THR A 259 15.36 4.41 -7.20
N SER A 260 14.16 4.91 -6.89
CA SER A 260 13.85 6.33 -6.92
C SER A 260 14.48 7.15 -5.78
N VAL A 261 14.98 6.49 -4.73
CA VAL A 261 15.68 7.13 -3.61
C VAL A 261 17.16 6.76 -3.51
N ILE A 262 17.68 5.89 -4.39
CA ILE A 262 19.07 5.37 -4.29
C ILE A 262 20.13 6.47 -4.29
N ASP A 263 19.88 7.58 -4.99
CA ASP A 263 20.78 8.72 -5.08
C ASP A 263 21.00 9.44 -3.74
N TYR A 264 20.09 9.32 -2.77
CA TYR A 264 20.29 9.84 -1.41
C TYR A 264 21.23 8.98 -0.56
N TYR A 265 21.67 7.82 -1.05
CA TYR A 265 22.47 6.86 -0.29
C TYR A 265 23.82 6.53 -0.92
N GLN A 266 24.73 6.08 -0.07
CA GLN A 266 25.95 5.36 -0.41
C GLN A 266 25.72 3.90 -0.01
N LYS A 267 25.73 2.98 -0.99
CA LYS A 267 25.65 1.54 -0.68
C LYS A 267 26.91 1.11 0.09
N SER A 268 26.72 0.30 1.12
CA SER A 268 27.78 -0.20 2.00
C SER A 268 27.54 -1.68 2.29
N GLU A 269 28.45 -2.33 3.00
CA GLU A 269 28.23 -3.70 3.47
C GLU A 269 27.06 -3.73 4.47
N GLY A 270 26.16 -4.69 4.26
CA GLY A 270 24.94 -4.87 5.06
C GLY A 270 23.82 -3.83 4.86
N GLY A 271 23.95 -2.84 3.96
CA GLY A 271 22.90 -1.83 3.78
C GLY A 271 23.32 -0.52 3.10
N TYR A 272 22.71 0.57 3.54
CA TYR A 272 22.74 1.87 2.87
C TYR A 272 23.03 3.01 3.87
N LEU A 273 24.10 3.76 3.64
CA LEU A 273 24.46 4.93 4.45
C LEU A 273 23.88 6.19 3.81
N LEU A 274 23.01 6.91 4.52
CA LEU A 274 22.42 8.15 4.05
C LEU A 274 23.53 9.18 3.78
N LYS A 275 23.48 9.85 2.63
CA LYS A 275 24.35 11.00 2.32
C LYS A 275 23.90 12.21 3.14
N ASP A 276 24.75 13.22 3.23
CA ASP A 276 24.32 14.51 3.76
C ASP A 276 23.26 15.12 2.84
N LEU A 277 22.13 15.47 3.43
CA LEU A 277 20.98 16.10 2.77
C LEU A 277 21.05 17.61 3.02
N GLU A 278 20.61 18.40 2.05
CA GLU A 278 20.68 19.86 2.12
C GLU A 278 19.86 20.40 3.32
N THR A 279 20.57 20.89 4.35
CA THR A 279 19.98 21.54 5.54
C THR A 279 19.84 23.05 5.37
N GLU A 280 20.48 23.62 4.35
CA GLU A 280 20.41 25.03 3.97
C GLU A 280 19.89 25.14 2.52
N CYS A 281 19.36 26.31 2.16
CA CYS A 281 18.80 26.55 0.82
C CYS A 281 19.45 27.81 0.24
N GLY A 282 20.28 27.64 -0.80
CA GLY A 282 21.06 28.72 -1.41
C GLY A 282 20.24 29.65 -2.32
N ASN A 283 20.82 30.79 -2.68
CA ASN A 283 20.15 31.82 -3.48
C ASN A 283 20.11 31.49 -4.99
N SER A 284 19.54 30.33 -5.37
CA SER A 284 19.24 30.01 -6.77
C SER A 284 18.16 30.93 -7.35
N LEU A 285 18.42 31.43 -8.56
CA LEU A 285 17.63 32.46 -9.21
C LEU A 285 16.35 31.88 -9.82
N LEU A 286 15.25 32.65 -9.77
CA LEU A 286 13.93 32.24 -10.28
C LEU A 286 13.91 31.90 -11.79
N ASN A 287 14.87 32.42 -12.57
CA ASN A 287 14.86 32.39 -14.03
C ASN A 287 15.91 31.44 -14.65
N GLU A 288 16.50 30.52 -13.88
CA GLU A 288 17.37 29.49 -14.43
C GLU A 288 16.58 28.56 -15.39
N LYS A 289 17.11 28.34 -16.60
CA LYS A 289 16.44 27.52 -17.63
C LYS A 289 16.40 26.06 -17.18
N LEU A 290 15.22 25.60 -16.77
CA LEU A 290 15.01 24.24 -16.30
C LEU A 290 15.38 23.19 -17.37
N ALA A 291 16.26 22.25 -17.00
CA ALA A 291 16.66 21.12 -17.82
C ALA A 291 15.48 20.21 -18.14
N ASP A 292 15.46 19.62 -19.34
CA ASP A 292 14.32 18.81 -19.81
C ASP A 292 14.05 17.57 -18.93
N SER A 293 15.10 16.98 -18.36
CA SER A 293 15.02 15.89 -17.38
C SER A 293 14.32 16.26 -16.06
N LEU A 294 14.16 17.56 -15.76
CA LEU A 294 13.48 18.05 -14.57
C LEU A 294 12.03 18.47 -14.86
N LYS A 295 11.68 18.81 -16.10
CA LYS A 295 10.33 19.23 -16.51
C LYS A 295 9.26 18.17 -16.23
N ILE A 296 9.62 16.88 -16.28
CA ILE A 296 8.68 15.79 -15.93
C ILE A 296 8.14 15.93 -14.49
N TYR A 297 8.92 16.51 -13.57
CA TYR A 297 8.49 16.74 -12.18
C TYR A 297 7.75 18.08 -11.98
N THR A 298 7.32 18.76 -13.05
CA THR A 298 6.28 19.82 -13.00
C THR A 298 4.93 19.36 -13.57
N LEU A 299 4.88 18.18 -14.21
CA LEU A 299 3.67 17.63 -14.84
C LEU A 299 2.69 16.99 -13.83
N PRO A 300 1.39 16.88 -14.17
CA PRO A 300 0.37 16.35 -13.28
C PRO A 300 0.29 14.82 -13.27
N THR A 301 0.16 14.23 -12.08
CA THR A 301 -0.03 12.78 -11.86
C THR A 301 -1.43 12.48 -11.32
N ALA A 302 -1.69 11.23 -10.90
CA ALA A 302 -2.97 10.84 -10.30
C ALA A 302 -3.26 11.59 -8.99
N THR A 303 -2.23 11.83 -8.15
CA THR A 303 -2.35 12.46 -6.82
C THR A 303 -1.81 13.90 -6.79
N VAL A 304 -0.79 14.22 -7.59
CA VAL A 304 -0.14 15.53 -7.68
C VAL A 304 -0.66 16.30 -8.90
N GLN A 305 -1.85 16.88 -8.75
CA GLN A 305 -2.73 17.29 -9.85
C GLN A 305 -2.53 18.79 -10.20
N SER A 306 -1.33 19.13 -10.65
CA SER A 306 -0.85 20.51 -10.81
C SER A 306 -1.51 21.34 -11.92
N ASP A 307 -2.23 20.69 -12.82
CA ASP A 307 -3.00 21.28 -13.91
C ASP A 307 -4.43 21.68 -13.50
N HIS A 308 -4.94 21.19 -12.36
CA HIS A 308 -6.31 21.45 -11.94
C HIS A 308 -6.55 22.95 -11.65
N PRO A 309 -7.63 23.58 -12.17
CA PRO A 309 -7.84 25.02 -12.06
C PRO A 309 -7.78 25.59 -10.63
N ASP A 310 -8.33 24.89 -9.64
CA ASP A 310 -8.25 25.32 -8.23
C ASP A 310 -6.83 25.29 -7.66
N ILE A 311 -5.99 24.33 -8.10
CA ILE A 311 -4.58 24.23 -7.68
C ILE A 311 -3.78 25.36 -8.32
N ILE A 312 -3.98 25.65 -9.62
CA ILE A 312 -3.36 26.79 -10.30
C ILE A 312 -3.79 28.12 -9.64
N LYS A 313 -5.08 28.26 -9.31
CA LYS A 313 -5.64 29.44 -8.64
C LYS A 313 -5.04 29.65 -7.25
N LEU A 314 -4.97 28.61 -6.43
CA LEU A 314 -4.35 28.70 -5.11
C LEU A 314 -2.83 28.92 -5.21
N SER A 315 -2.16 28.29 -6.18
CA SER A 315 -0.72 28.45 -6.38
C SER A 315 -0.38 29.91 -6.67
N LYS A 316 -1.09 30.55 -7.61
CA LYS A 316 -0.97 31.99 -7.92
C LYS A 316 -1.35 32.91 -6.76
N ALA A 317 -2.21 32.47 -5.83
CA ALA A 317 -2.60 33.25 -4.65
C ALA A 317 -1.61 33.13 -3.48
N ILE A 318 -0.87 32.02 -3.38
CA ILE A 318 0.22 31.83 -2.41
C ILE A 318 1.53 32.43 -2.94
N GLN A 319 1.76 32.39 -4.25
CA GLN A 319 2.93 32.96 -4.91
C GLN A 319 3.03 34.47 -4.63
N LYS A 320 4.07 34.84 -3.88
CA LYS A 320 4.45 36.23 -3.63
C LYS A 320 5.63 36.60 -4.52
N ASN A 321 5.88 37.90 -4.66
CA ASN A 321 7.19 38.35 -5.11
C ASN A 321 8.21 38.01 -4.01
N THR A 322 9.25 37.25 -4.35
CA THR A 322 10.24 36.70 -3.40
C THR A 322 11.59 36.59 -4.10
N ASP A 323 12.68 36.89 -3.40
CA ASP A 323 14.00 37.11 -4.03
C ASP A 323 14.71 35.81 -4.48
N SER A 324 14.21 34.62 -4.14
CA SER A 324 14.79 33.34 -4.56
C SER A 324 13.77 32.19 -4.61
N LEU A 325 14.12 31.11 -5.32
CA LEU A 325 13.35 29.86 -5.34
C LEU A 325 13.15 29.29 -3.91
N CYS A 326 14.18 29.40 -3.06
CA CYS A 326 14.13 28.95 -1.67
C CYS A 326 13.11 29.74 -0.83
N ALA A 327 13.04 31.06 -0.99
CA ALA A 327 12.04 31.88 -0.34
C ALA A 327 10.62 31.49 -0.80
N LEU A 328 10.44 31.21 -2.10
CA LEU A 328 9.16 30.78 -2.67
C LEU A 328 8.72 29.40 -2.15
N VAL A 329 9.62 28.40 -2.13
CA VAL A 329 9.32 27.07 -1.56
C VAL A 329 8.95 27.17 -0.08
N ARG A 330 9.62 28.01 0.71
CA ARG A 330 9.24 28.27 2.11
C ARG A 330 7.83 28.86 2.22
N VAL A 331 7.50 29.89 1.42
CA VAL A 331 6.17 30.51 1.40
C VAL A 331 5.08 29.49 1.05
N PHE A 332 5.33 28.56 0.12
CA PHE A 332 4.43 27.45 -0.18
C PHE A 332 4.29 26.46 0.97
N ASN A 333 5.41 25.93 1.49
CA ASN A 333 5.47 24.99 2.61
C ASN A 333 4.67 25.49 3.82
N ASP A 334 4.96 26.71 4.26
CA ASP A 334 4.37 27.30 5.46
C ASP A 334 2.90 27.66 5.24
N SER A 335 2.48 27.89 3.98
CA SER A 335 1.08 28.16 3.66
C SER A 335 0.25 26.88 3.66
N VAL A 336 0.76 25.75 3.13
CA VAL A 336 0.11 24.44 3.26
C VAL A 336 -0.05 24.06 4.73
N TYR A 337 1.00 24.25 5.54
CA TYR A 337 0.97 24.04 7.01
C TYR A 337 -0.09 24.86 7.75
N ARG A 338 -0.45 26.06 7.23
CA ARG A 338 -1.46 26.95 7.84
C ARG A 338 -2.88 26.70 7.37
N ILE A 339 -3.09 26.32 6.10
CA ILE A 339 -4.44 26.15 5.53
C ILE A 339 -5.04 24.77 5.79
N LEU A 340 -4.20 23.73 5.93
CA LEU A 340 -4.67 22.38 6.24
C LEU A 340 -4.72 22.17 7.76
N LYS A 341 -5.88 21.76 8.26
CA LYS A 341 -5.99 21.24 9.64
C LYS A 341 -5.39 19.85 9.69
N LYS A 342 -4.46 19.62 10.63
CA LYS A 342 -3.93 18.27 10.87
C LYS A 342 -5.05 17.36 11.35
N ARG A 343 -5.48 16.43 10.49
CA ARG A 343 -6.49 15.40 10.76
C ARG A 343 -6.19 14.20 9.89
N ASN A 344 -5.90 13.12 10.59
CA ASN A 344 -5.66 11.77 10.08
C ASN A 344 -6.70 11.35 9.03
N ILE A 345 -6.23 10.79 7.92
CA ILE A 345 -7.08 10.25 6.85
C ILE A 345 -6.54 8.87 6.45
N THR A 346 -7.44 7.94 6.17
CA THR A 346 -7.13 6.55 5.80
C THR A 346 -7.59 6.23 4.38
N THR A 347 -7.51 7.21 3.48
CA THR A 347 -7.60 7.05 2.02
C THR A 347 -6.30 7.48 1.36
N PHE A 348 -6.09 6.96 0.15
CA PHE A 348 -5.18 7.53 -0.85
C PHE A 348 -5.33 9.06 -0.96
N SER A 349 -4.24 9.79 -0.74
CA SER A 349 -4.24 11.27 -0.72
C SER A 349 -4.19 11.85 -2.13
N SER A 350 -5.07 12.81 -2.45
CA SER A 350 -4.97 13.59 -3.70
C SER A 350 -5.01 15.09 -3.41
N ALA A 351 -4.26 15.90 -4.17
CA ALA A 351 -4.15 17.34 -3.95
C ALA A 351 -5.50 18.07 -4.07
N VAL A 352 -6.35 17.65 -5.01
CA VAL A 352 -7.66 18.25 -5.27
C VAL A 352 -8.66 17.92 -4.17
N GLU A 353 -8.69 16.68 -3.65
CA GLU A 353 -9.51 16.34 -2.48
C GLU A 353 -8.98 17.01 -1.21
N THR A 354 -7.66 17.03 -1.02
CA THR A 354 -7.00 17.72 0.11
C THR A 354 -7.42 19.20 0.18
N LEU A 355 -7.37 19.90 -0.95
CA LEU A 355 -7.76 21.30 -1.04
C LEU A 355 -9.25 21.50 -0.74
N LYS A 356 -10.12 20.61 -1.22
CA LYS A 356 -11.58 20.67 -0.99
C LYS A 356 -11.95 20.31 0.46
N ALA A 357 -11.20 19.40 1.10
CA ALA A 357 -11.41 19.01 2.49
C ALA A 357 -10.87 20.04 3.49
N GLY A 358 -9.74 20.69 3.19
CA GLY A 358 -9.07 21.64 4.10
C GLY A 358 -8.44 20.98 5.33
N PHE A 359 -8.22 19.66 5.29
CA PHE A 359 -7.60 18.89 6.36
C PHE A 359 -6.87 17.65 5.80
N GLY A 360 -5.95 17.10 6.59
CA GLY A 360 -5.18 15.92 6.22
C GLY A 360 -4.06 15.57 7.19
N ASP A 361 -3.34 14.47 6.94
CA ASP A 361 -2.05 14.17 7.58
C ASP A 361 -0.87 14.33 6.61
N CYS A 362 0.24 13.63 6.83
CA CYS A 362 1.48 13.81 6.06
C CYS A 362 1.28 13.58 4.55
N GLY A 363 0.44 12.62 4.15
CA GLY A 363 0.15 12.32 2.74
C GLY A 363 -0.51 13.50 2.04
N GLU A 364 -1.64 13.98 2.56
CA GLU A 364 -2.37 15.14 2.05
C GLU A 364 -1.49 16.41 1.97
N HIS A 365 -0.76 16.73 3.04
CA HIS A 365 0.11 17.91 3.06
C HIS A 365 1.21 17.80 1.99
N ALA A 366 1.79 16.62 1.77
CA ALA A 366 2.82 16.39 0.75
C ALA A 366 2.26 16.51 -0.68
N VAL A 367 1.14 15.84 -1.00
CA VAL A 367 0.56 15.92 -2.35
C VAL A 367 0.07 17.33 -2.70
N LEU A 368 -0.53 18.07 -1.75
CA LEU A 368 -0.95 19.45 -2.00
C LEU A 368 0.25 20.39 -2.18
N LEU A 369 1.29 20.29 -1.35
CA LEU A 369 2.50 21.11 -1.54
C LEU A 369 3.15 20.81 -2.90
N ALA A 370 3.30 19.53 -3.25
CA ALA A 370 3.87 19.14 -4.53
C ALA A 370 3.04 19.72 -5.69
N ALA A 371 1.71 19.63 -5.65
CA ALA A 371 0.86 20.12 -6.73
C ALA A 371 0.91 21.65 -6.88
N LEU A 372 0.98 22.39 -5.76
CA LEU A 372 1.11 23.85 -5.76
C LEU A 372 2.47 24.31 -6.30
N LEU A 373 3.57 23.64 -5.92
CA LEU A 373 4.91 23.90 -6.43
C LEU A 373 5.00 23.62 -7.93
N ARG A 374 4.49 22.46 -8.38
CA ARG A 374 4.42 22.09 -9.80
C ARG A 374 3.62 23.10 -10.61
N ALA A 375 2.49 23.59 -10.09
CA ALA A 375 1.68 24.64 -10.71
C ALA A 375 2.39 26.02 -10.79
N ALA A 376 3.38 26.25 -9.92
CA ALA A 376 4.30 27.40 -9.99
C ALA A 376 5.54 27.15 -10.88
N GLY A 377 5.62 26.01 -11.57
CA GLY A 377 6.76 25.62 -12.40
C GLY A 377 7.97 25.07 -11.64
N ILE A 378 7.87 24.90 -10.31
CA ILE A 378 8.94 24.34 -9.47
C ILE A 378 8.88 22.81 -9.55
N PRO A 379 9.97 22.12 -9.94
CA PRO A 379 10.01 20.66 -9.93
C PRO A 379 9.87 20.16 -8.49
N ALA A 380 8.89 19.30 -8.24
CA ALA A 380 8.59 18.77 -6.91
C ALA A 380 8.24 17.29 -6.98
N ARG A 381 8.62 16.52 -5.97
CA ARG A 381 8.41 15.07 -5.86
C ARG A 381 7.86 14.71 -4.47
N VAL A 382 6.86 13.85 -4.38
CA VAL A 382 6.35 13.32 -3.12
C VAL A 382 7.27 12.21 -2.65
N VAL A 383 7.88 12.39 -1.48
CA VAL A 383 8.79 11.42 -0.86
C VAL A 383 8.10 10.79 0.33
N MET A 384 8.11 9.46 0.39
CA MET A 384 7.69 8.70 1.56
C MET A 384 8.89 8.01 2.19
N GLY A 385 8.88 7.92 3.52
CA GLY A 385 10.01 7.40 4.26
C GLY A 385 9.79 7.49 5.76
N LEU A 386 10.83 7.79 6.52
CA LEU A 386 10.77 7.86 7.98
C LEU A 386 11.20 9.21 8.53
N VAL A 387 10.60 9.63 9.65
CA VAL A 387 11.04 10.78 10.46
C VAL A 387 11.17 10.37 11.94
N TYR A 388 12.14 10.94 12.66
CA TYR A 388 12.35 10.65 14.08
C TYR A 388 11.48 11.54 15.00
N MET A 389 10.67 10.91 15.86
CA MET A 389 9.83 11.59 16.85
C MET A 389 10.33 11.34 18.28
N GLU A 390 10.70 12.40 19.00
CA GLU A 390 11.28 12.28 20.35
C GLU A 390 10.29 11.72 21.38
N TYR A 391 9.01 12.11 21.33
CA TYR A 391 7.96 11.58 22.21
C TYR A 391 7.85 10.05 22.17
N GLY A 392 8.11 9.45 21.00
CA GLY A 392 8.00 8.01 20.77
C GLY A 392 9.31 7.24 20.90
N LYS A 393 10.45 7.93 20.90
CA LYS A 393 11.81 7.37 20.79
C LYS A 393 11.92 6.35 19.67
N GLY A 394 11.65 6.83 18.45
CA GLY A 394 11.64 6.01 17.26
C GLY A 394 11.41 6.79 15.97
N TYR A 395 11.63 6.09 14.87
CA TYR A 395 11.30 6.49 13.52
C TYR A 395 9.90 5.99 13.15
N TYR A 396 9.16 6.84 12.47
CA TYR A 396 7.78 6.60 12.06
C TYR A 396 7.61 6.90 10.57
N TYR A 397 6.73 6.15 9.90
CA TYR A 397 6.39 6.37 8.49
C TYR A 397 5.78 7.77 8.29
N HIS A 398 6.26 8.47 7.26
CA HIS A 398 5.98 9.87 7.03
C HIS A 398 6.11 10.23 5.54
N ALA A 399 5.40 11.27 5.11
CA ALA A 399 5.47 11.82 3.76
C ALA A 399 5.83 13.32 3.76
N TRP A 400 6.62 13.74 2.79
CA TRP A 400 7.07 15.12 2.59
C TRP A 400 7.36 15.39 1.10
N VAL A 401 7.88 16.57 0.76
CA VAL A 401 8.22 16.93 -0.62
C VAL A 401 9.72 17.13 -0.79
N SER A 402 10.28 16.61 -1.88
CA SER A 402 11.59 17.04 -2.39
C SER A 402 11.35 18.03 -3.53
N ALA A 403 11.77 19.28 -3.36
CA ALA A 403 11.63 20.35 -4.35
C ALA A 403 12.97 20.70 -4.97
N TYR A 404 12.99 21.17 -6.22
CA TYR A 404 14.23 21.54 -6.90
C TYR A 404 14.47 23.06 -6.89
N THR A 405 15.51 23.48 -6.18
CA THR A 405 15.97 24.88 -6.07
C THR A 405 17.45 24.96 -6.44
N GLY A 406 17.79 24.56 -7.67
CA GLY A 406 19.18 24.31 -8.11
C GLY A 406 19.76 22.98 -7.60
N LYS A 407 19.23 22.45 -6.49
CA LYS A 407 19.40 21.08 -5.99
C LYS A 407 18.05 20.54 -5.50
N TRP A 408 17.96 19.22 -5.29
CA TRP A 408 16.82 18.61 -4.58
C TRP A 408 16.93 18.86 -3.07
N ILE A 409 15.93 19.53 -2.49
CA ILE A 409 15.88 19.90 -1.08
C ILE A 409 14.52 19.52 -0.47
N PHE A 410 14.52 19.06 0.78
CA PHE A 410 13.30 18.58 1.44
C PHE A 410 12.51 19.72 2.12
N ALA A 411 11.19 19.71 1.91
CA ALA A 411 10.19 20.55 2.56
C ALA A 411 9.14 19.64 3.22
N ASP A 412 8.88 19.85 4.51
CA ASP A 412 7.87 19.10 5.27
C ASP A 412 6.68 20.01 5.63
N PRO A 413 5.64 20.06 4.78
CA PRO A 413 4.45 20.89 5.00
C PRO A 413 3.57 20.40 6.16
N SER A 414 3.74 19.17 6.63
CA SER A 414 2.98 18.62 7.75
C SER A 414 3.58 19.02 9.11
N HIS A 415 4.89 19.31 9.14
CA HIS A 415 5.59 19.86 10.30
C HIS A 415 5.86 21.36 10.21
N GLY A 416 5.74 21.97 9.02
CA GLY A 416 6.06 23.38 8.80
C GLY A 416 7.56 23.62 8.78
N VAL A 417 8.35 22.65 8.28
CA VAL A 417 9.82 22.65 8.37
C VAL A 417 10.43 22.73 6.97
N PHE A 418 11.22 23.77 6.72
CA PHE A 418 11.98 23.94 5.49
C PHE A 418 13.27 24.79 5.69
N PRO A 419 14.47 24.26 5.37
CA PRO A 419 14.75 22.90 4.90
C PRO A 419 14.49 21.79 5.92
N ALA A 420 14.24 20.58 5.45
CA ALA A 420 13.90 19.41 6.27
C ALA A 420 14.95 18.28 6.25
N GLY A 421 16.12 18.48 5.63
CA GLY A 421 17.10 17.41 5.37
C GLY A 421 17.67 16.65 6.59
N HIS A 422 17.61 17.21 7.81
CA HIS A 422 18.37 16.70 8.97
C HIS A 422 18.00 15.26 9.41
N ASP A 423 16.73 14.87 9.37
CA ASP A 423 16.22 13.69 10.10
C ASP A 423 15.18 12.86 9.32
N ARG A 424 15.01 13.13 8.02
CA ARG A 424 14.15 12.34 7.12
C ARG A 424 14.95 11.28 6.36
N ILE A 425 14.48 10.04 6.41
CA ILE A 425 15.06 8.86 5.75
C ILE A 425 14.19 8.53 4.53
N PRO A 426 14.54 8.94 3.29
CA PRO A 426 13.73 8.67 2.10
C PRO A 426 13.73 7.16 1.77
N LEU A 427 12.56 6.54 1.67
CA LEU A 427 12.41 5.10 1.35
C LEU A 427 11.86 4.85 -0.06
N VAL A 428 11.01 5.75 -0.56
CA VAL A 428 10.46 5.73 -1.93
C VAL A 428 10.01 7.13 -2.36
N ILE A 429 10.09 7.45 -3.66
CA ILE A 429 9.40 8.59 -4.26
C ILE A 429 8.17 8.06 -4.98
N ASP A 430 7.00 8.65 -4.69
CA ASP A 430 5.73 8.20 -5.23
C ASP A 430 4.78 9.35 -5.56
N ASP A 431 4.96 9.92 -6.74
CA ASP A 431 4.09 10.97 -7.25
C ASP A 431 2.72 10.44 -7.72
N ALA A 432 2.48 9.13 -7.80
CA ALA A 432 1.24 8.55 -8.32
C ALA A 432 0.43 7.80 -7.27
N GLY A 433 1.04 7.46 -6.14
CA GLY A 433 0.52 6.56 -5.10
C GLY A 433 0.68 5.06 -5.44
N GLU A 434 1.15 4.74 -6.66
CA GLU A 434 1.33 3.38 -7.20
C GLU A 434 2.44 2.58 -6.48
N LYS A 435 3.28 3.22 -5.66
CA LYS A 435 4.36 2.59 -4.87
C LYS A 435 4.10 2.53 -3.36
N THR A 436 2.92 2.92 -2.88
CA THR A 436 2.53 2.76 -1.46
C THR A 436 2.77 1.33 -0.94
N ILE A 437 2.58 0.33 -1.82
CA ILE A 437 2.86 -1.09 -1.58
C ILE A 437 4.32 -1.41 -1.19
N GLN A 438 5.29 -0.58 -1.60
CA GLN A 438 6.70 -0.77 -1.21
C GLN A 438 6.96 -0.44 0.25
N LEU A 439 6.12 0.42 0.88
CA LEU A 439 6.24 0.72 2.30
C LEU A 439 5.74 -0.43 3.17
N SER A 440 4.65 -1.10 2.78
CA SER A 440 4.14 -2.26 3.54
C SER A 440 5.11 -3.44 3.49
N ARG A 441 5.88 -3.58 2.40
CA ARG A 441 7.03 -4.50 2.35
C ARG A 441 8.03 -4.26 3.47
N LEU A 442 8.27 -3.01 3.89
CA LEU A 442 9.29 -2.66 4.88
C LEU A 442 8.88 -2.85 6.35
N PHE A 443 7.60 -3.08 6.64
CA PHE A 443 7.09 -3.10 8.01
C PHE A 443 7.77 -4.16 8.89
N GLY A 444 8.52 -3.73 9.90
CA GLY A 444 9.26 -4.61 10.83
C GLY A 444 10.56 -5.21 10.26
N ARG A 445 10.94 -4.87 9.02
CA ARG A 445 12.20 -5.33 8.38
C ARG A 445 13.31 -4.29 8.43
N VAL A 446 12.95 -3.02 8.25
CA VAL A 446 13.92 -1.91 8.26
C VAL A 446 14.47 -1.67 9.66
N ARG A 447 15.80 -1.57 9.75
CA ARG A 447 16.55 -1.16 10.93
C ARG A 447 17.20 0.18 10.67
N VAL A 448 17.32 1.01 11.71
CA VAL A 448 17.99 2.30 11.66
C VAL A 448 19.10 2.33 12.70
N GLU A 449 20.31 2.59 12.25
CA GLU A 449 21.54 2.62 13.03
C GLU A 449 22.27 3.95 12.79
N TYR A 450 23.20 4.30 13.67
CA TYR A 450 24.05 5.49 13.52
C TYR A 450 25.51 5.08 13.38
N ARG A 451 26.16 5.56 12.32
CA ARG A 451 27.61 5.42 12.10
C ARG A 451 28.27 6.80 12.27
N GLN A 452 29.53 6.86 12.67
CA GLN A 452 30.27 8.13 12.65
C GLN A 452 30.46 8.60 11.20
N ARG A 453 30.72 9.91 11.03
CA ARG A 453 30.92 10.56 9.73
C ARG A 453 32.14 10.08 8.96
#